data_AF-A0A6I4NTT5-F1
#
_entry.id   AF-A0A6I4NTT5-F1
#
_cell.length_a   1.000
_cell.length_b   1.000
_cell.length_c   1.000
_cell.angle_alpha   90.00
_cell.angle_beta   90.00
_cell.angle_gamma   90.00
#
_symmetry.space_group_name_H-M   'P 1'
#
loop_
_entity.id
_entity.type
_entity.pdbx_description
1 polymer ?
#
loop_
_entity_poly.entity_id
_entity_poly.type
_entity_poly.pdbx_seq_one_letter_code
_entity_poly.pdbx_strand_id
1 'polypeptide(L)'
;MPGATSAPAGRPATAAIDLRRVRGERTRARILDAAHELFVQHGVGPVALRDIAARAGLSHPGLQRHFASKDAVLDALVDRIEAESRFDGDVGRFDPARLVAQAERNAAVPGYLELFTRLAGAGTSPNHPAHERFAARYRGIVDVFATVYARSDAPAGLEPVAEARRQVAVWDGFQLLALHAPGRLDVPRAIARHVASLDGPAPAAAPRLPRELVPLRSILVPDAGYAPGRAQRARIVADAAARFARTGYYGASLRELAADAGIPKSTLLHHFRSKEALLTAVLESRDRDIVEDAGSETATAREAFARIRPSAEHAQQERGGLIRLYVLMAAESTSAEHPAHAYFERRFASSLDFFGSLFDRVAAEDGLDLDSDFEALRLVALWEGLQLQWCYDPALDVGALLELHLGVVLGAPGAAGILSST
;
A
#
# COMPACT_ATOMS: atom_id res chain seq x y z
N MET A 1 -62.92 48.30 -26.88
CA MET A 1 -62.76 47.15 -25.96
C MET A 1 -61.54 46.37 -26.41
N PRO A 2 -60.65 45.99 -25.49
CA PRO A 2 -59.20 46.07 -25.65
C PRO A 2 -58.53 44.78 -26.15
N GLY A 3 -57.31 44.94 -26.68
CA GLY A 3 -56.44 43.87 -27.16
C GLY A 3 -56.01 42.90 -26.06
N ALA A 4 -56.04 41.62 -26.40
CA ALA A 4 -55.53 40.54 -25.58
C ALA A 4 -54.00 40.44 -25.76
N THR A 5 -53.28 40.96 -24.78
CA THR A 5 -51.84 40.75 -24.61
C THR A 5 -51.61 39.30 -24.19
N SER A 6 -51.00 38.48 -25.04
CA SER A 6 -50.53 37.14 -24.65
C SER A 6 -49.35 37.29 -23.69
N ALA A 7 -49.52 36.89 -22.44
CA ALA A 7 -48.41 36.75 -21.51
C ALA A 7 -47.46 35.62 -21.98
N PRO A 8 -46.13 35.81 -21.93
CA PRO A 8 -45.22 34.72 -22.24
C PRO A 8 -45.29 33.70 -21.11
N ALA A 9 -45.55 32.44 -21.45
CA ALA A 9 -45.46 31.32 -20.52
C ALA A 9 -44.04 31.30 -19.93
N GLY A 10 -43.90 31.71 -18.67
CA GLY A 10 -42.65 31.62 -17.94
C GLY A 10 -42.24 30.16 -17.84
N ARG A 11 -41.09 29.80 -18.45
CA ARG A 11 -40.45 28.50 -18.16
C ARG A 11 -40.23 28.42 -16.65
N PRO A 12 -40.58 27.31 -15.98
CA PRO A 12 -40.56 27.25 -14.53
C PRO A 12 -39.11 27.37 -14.03
N ALA A 13 -38.88 28.25 -13.05
CA ALA A 13 -37.58 28.52 -12.42
C ALA A 13 -36.87 27.25 -11.93
N THR A 14 -37.63 26.20 -11.62
CA THR A 14 -37.17 24.86 -11.24
C THR A 14 -36.31 24.20 -12.31
N ALA A 15 -36.66 24.32 -13.60
CA ALA A 15 -35.88 23.75 -14.70
C ALA A 15 -34.54 24.48 -14.90
N ALA A 16 -34.48 25.79 -14.62
CA ALA A 16 -33.25 26.56 -14.71
C ALA A 16 -32.28 26.27 -13.52
N ILE A 17 -32.82 25.98 -12.34
CA ILE A 17 -32.05 25.53 -11.17
C ILE A 17 -31.44 24.16 -11.43
N ASP A 18 -32.21 23.22 -11.99
CA ASP A 18 -31.74 21.86 -12.26
C ASP A 18 -30.62 21.85 -13.33
N LEU A 19 -30.75 22.65 -14.39
CA LEU A 19 -29.70 22.81 -15.41
C LEU A 19 -28.41 23.44 -14.86
N ARG A 20 -28.50 24.38 -13.90
CA ARG A 20 -27.32 24.96 -13.24
C ARG A 20 -26.62 23.94 -12.35
N ARG A 21 -27.39 23.14 -11.60
CA ARG A 21 -26.88 22.05 -10.77
C ARG A 21 -26.16 21.01 -11.61
N VAL A 22 -26.79 20.50 -12.66
CA VAL A 22 -26.20 19.53 -13.60
C VAL A 22 -24.93 20.06 -14.26
N ARG A 23 -24.91 21.35 -14.65
CA ARG A 23 -23.69 21.98 -15.19
C ARG A 23 -22.59 22.09 -14.14
N GLY A 24 -22.94 22.40 -12.89
CA GLY A 24 -22.01 22.43 -11.76
C GLY A 24 -21.40 21.06 -11.47
N GLU A 25 -22.23 20.02 -11.43
CA GLU A 25 -21.81 18.62 -11.24
C GLU A 25 -20.89 18.15 -12.38
N ARG A 26 -21.23 18.46 -13.63
CA ARG A 26 -20.37 18.13 -14.79
C ARG A 26 -19.02 18.86 -14.75
N THR A 27 -19.00 20.10 -14.25
CA THR A 27 -17.75 20.85 -14.08
C THR A 27 -16.92 20.27 -12.94
N ARG A 28 -17.58 19.88 -11.83
CA ARG A 28 -16.94 19.19 -10.71
C ARG A 28 -16.29 17.87 -11.17
N ALA A 29 -17.01 17.05 -11.93
CA ALA A 29 -16.50 15.81 -12.51
C ALA A 29 -15.25 16.05 -13.38
N ARG A 30 -15.29 17.03 -14.29
CA ARG A 30 -14.12 17.39 -15.12
C ARG A 30 -12.90 17.82 -14.30
N ILE A 31 -13.10 18.51 -13.18
CA ILE A 31 -11.99 18.88 -12.27
C ILE A 31 -11.41 17.61 -11.62
N LEU A 32 -12.26 16.67 -11.19
CA LEU A 32 -11.82 15.41 -10.60
C LEU A 32 -11.10 14.53 -11.62
N ASP A 33 -11.56 14.46 -12.86
CA ASP A 33 -10.87 13.73 -13.94
C ASP A 33 -9.48 14.33 -14.22
N ALA A 34 -9.41 15.65 -14.35
CA ALA A 34 -8.13 16.36 -14.53
C ALA A 34 -7.17 16.14 -13.34
N ALA A 35 -7.70 16.17 -12.12
CA ALA A 35 -6.91 15.92 -10.91
C ALA A 35 -6.40 14.48 -10.85
N HIS A 36 -7.27 13.50 -11.13
CA HIS A 36 -6.93 12.08 -11.22
C HIS A 36 -5.77 11.87 -12.19
N GLU A 37 -5.91 12.34 -13.43
CA GLU A 37 -4.87 12.17 -14.45
C GLU A 37 -3.52 12.76 -14.02
N LEU A 38 -3.52 13.98 -13.45
CA LEU A 38 -2.29 14.62 -12.99
C LEU A 38 -1.67 13.90 -11.78
N PHE A 39 -2.48 13.42 -10.84
CA PHE A 39 -1.98 12.68 -9.67
C PHE A 39 -1.45 11.29 -10.06
N VAL A 40 -2.02 10.65 -11.08
CA VAL A 40 -1.51 9.39 -11.64
C VAL A 40 -0.20 9.60 -12.40
N GLN A 41 0.00 10.75 -13.04
CA GLN A 41 1.24 11.03 -13.78
C GLN A 41 2.37 11.55 -12.89
N HIS A 42 2.05 12.45 -11.95
CA HIS A 42 3.06 13.26 -11.26
C HIS A 42 3.05 13.09 -9.73
N GLY A 43 2.20 12.21 -9.20
CA GLY A 43 1.97 12.08 -7.77
C GLY A 43 1.12 13.21 -7.20
N VAL A 44 0.76 13.10 -5.92
CA VAL A 44 -0.08 14.12 -5.28
C VAL A 44 0.75 15.37 -5.03
N GLY A 45 1.85 15.27 -4.30
CA GLY A 45 2.64 16.41 -3.81
C GLY A 45 2.93 17.51 -4.86
N PRO A 46 3.57 17.20 -6.00
CA PRO A 46 4.01 18.19 -6.99
C PRO A 46 2.90 18.95 -7.73
N VAL A 47 1.68 18.40 -7.80
CA VAL A 47 0.58 18.97 -8.58
C VAL A 47 -0.08 20.13 -7.84
N ALA A 48 -0.15 21.32 -8.46
CA ALA A 48 -0.83 22.48 -7.88
C ALA A 48 -2.27 22.63 -8.41
N LEU A 49 -3.14 23.31 -7.65
CA LEU A 49 -4.53 23.59 -8.06
C LEU A 49 -4.62 24.33 -9.41
N ARG A 50 -3.63 25.15 -9.75
CA ARG A 50 -3.57 25.84 -11.04
C ARG A 50 -3.34 24.87 -12.21
N ASP A 51 -2.59 23.80 -11.99
CA ASP A 51 -2.30 22.79 -13.01
C ASP A 51 -3.57 21.97 -13.27
N ILE A 52 -4.30 21.63 -12.20
CA ILE A 52 -5.61 20.99 -12.28
C ILE A 52 -6.61 21.90 -13.01
N ALA A 53 -6.67 23.19 -12.68
CA ALA A 53 -7.57 24.13 -13.35
C ALA A 53 -7.26 24.22 -14.85
N ALA A 54 -5.98 24.39 -15.21
CA ALA A 54 -5.55 24.44 -16.60
C ALA A 54 -5.92 23.15 -17.36
N ARG A 55 -5.66 21.99 -16.75
CA ARG A 55 -6.00 20.68 -17.32
C ARG A 55 -7.51 20.46 -17.47
N ALA A 56 -8.30 20.98 -16.54
CA ALA A 56 -9.75 20.94 -16.61
C ALA A 56 -10.33 21.98 -17.60
N GLY A 57 -9.50 22.84 -18.21
CA GLY A 57 -9.95 23.93 -19.09
C GLY A 57 -10.69 25.04 -18.34
N LEU A 58 -10.27 25.34 -17.10
CA LEU A 58 -10.83 26.35 -16.21
C LEU A 58 -9.76 27.37 -15.80
N SER A 59 -10.20 28.57 -15.40
CA SER A 59 -9.34 29.50 -14.68
C SER A 59 -9.16 29.04 -13.23
N HIS A 60 -8.07 29.45 -12.58
CA HIS A 60 -7.86 29.14 -11.16
C HIS A 60 -9.01 29.62 -10.25
N PRO A 61 -9.55 30.85 -10.40
CA PRO A 61 -10.77 31.26 -9.69
C PRO A 61 -12.01 30.42 -10.06
N GLY A 62 -12.07 29.92 -11.30
CA GLY A 62 -13.14 29.04 -11.77
C GLY A 62 -13.15 27.70 -11.04
N LEU A 63 -11.98 27.08 -10.85
CA LEU A 63 -11.83 25.87 -10.05
C LEU A 63 -12.17 26.14 -8.58
N GLN A 64 -11.68 27.25 -8.01
CA GLN A 64 -11.89 27.59 -6.60
C GLN A 64 -13.36 27.74 -6.19
N ARG A 65 -14.26 28.04 -7.14
CA ARG A 65 -15.71 28.04 -6.90
C ARG A 65 -16.28 26.65 -6.61
N HIS A 66 -15.60 25.59 -7.03
CA HIS A 66 -16.01 24.21 -6.82
C HIS A 66 -15.19 23.52 -5.71
N PHE A 67 -13.93 23.88 -5.57
CA PHE A 67 -13.01 23.30 -4.60
C PHE A 67 -12.10 24.36 -3.99
N ALA A 68 -12.26 24.61 -2.69
CA ALA A 68 -11.53 25.67 -1.99
C ALA A 68 -10.02 25.38 -1.88
N SER A 69 -9.64 24.10 -1.83
CA SER A 69 -8.26 23.65 -1.65
C SER A 69 -7.98 22.39 -2.46
N LYS A 70 -6.70 22.02 -2.57
CA LYS A 70 -6.29 20.71 -3.10
C LYS A 70 -6.84 19.58 -2.25
N ASP A 71 -6.90 19.78 -0.94
CA ASP A 71 -7.46 18.81 0.00
C ASP A 71 -8.93 18.54 -0.29
N ALA A 72 -9.72 19.57 -0.61
CA ALA A 72 -11.11 19.40 -1.02
C ALA A 72 -11.26 18.61 -2.33
N VAL A 73 -10.28 18.71 -3.24
CA VAL A 73 -10.23 17.88 -4.47
C VAL A 73 -9.88 16.44 -4.12
N LEU A 74 -8.89 16.22 -3.24
CA LEU A 74 -8.48 14.90 -2.77
C LEU A 74 -9.62 14.21 -2.03
N ASP A 75 -10.33 14.91 -1.14
CA ASP A 75 -11.51 14.41 -0.44
C ASP A 75 -12.57 13.94 -1.43
N ALA A 76 -12.90 14.76 -2.42
CA ALA A 76 -13.89 14.38 -3.42
C ALA A 76 -13.44 13.25 -4.35
N LEU A 77 -12.12 13.08 -4.57
CA LEU A 77 -11.58 11.90 -5.27
C LEU A 77 -11.73 10.65 -4.41
N VAL A 78 -11.47 10.74 -3.11
CA VAL A 78 -11.71 9.63 -2.17
C VAL A 78 -13.20 9.32 -2.11
N ASP A 79 -14.09 10.32 -2.00
CA ASP A 79 -15.55 10.12 -2.06
C ASP A 79 -15.97 9.35 -3.32
N ARG A 80 -15.37 9.70 -4.47
CA ARG A 80 -15.64 9.03 -5.75
C ARG A 80 -15.18 7.57 -5.71
N ILE A 81 -13.96 7.31 -5.24
CA ILE A 81 -13.42 5.95 -5.07
C ILE A 81 -14.30 5.13 -4.12
N GLU A 82 -14.74 5.72 -3.02
CA GLU A 82 -15.59 5.07 -2.01
C GLU A 82 -16.99 4.76 -2.54
N ALA A 83 -17.61 5.72 -3.24
CA ALA A 83 -18.93 5.54 -3.85
C ALA A 83 -18.94 4.47 -4.96
N GLU A 84 -17.80 4.24 -5.61
CA GLU A 84 -17.58 3.16 -6.59
C GLU A 84 -17.22 1.83 -5.90
N SER A 85 -16.64 1.86 -4.70
CA SER A 85 -16.20 0.71 -3.90
C SER A 85 -17.27 0.16 -2.95
N ARG A 86 -18.55 0.15 -3.35
CA ARG A 86 -19.69 -0.21 -2.49
C ARG A 86 -19.56 -1.62 -1.86
N PHE A 87 -18.92 -1.68 -0.69
CA PHE A 87 -19.12 -2.74 0.31
C PHE A 87 -20.42 -2.54 1.10
N ASP A 88 -21.21 -1.51 0.77
CA ASP A 88 -22.49 -1.13 1.41
C ASP A 88 -23.68 -2.06 1.11
N GLY A 89 -23.49 -3.16 0.39
CA GLY A 89 -24.58 -4.03 -0.05
C GLY A 89 -24.86 -5.16 0.93
N ASP A 90 -25.88 -5.02 1.79
CA ASP A 90 -26.48 -6.05 2.65
C ASP A 90 -25.47 -6.86 3.48
N VAL A 91 -25.47 -6.65 4.81
CA VAL A 91 -24.55 -7.27 5.79
C VAL A 91 -24.89 -8.76 6.03
N GLY A 92 -25.07 -9.50 4.93
CA GLY A 92 -25.31 -10.92 4.87
C GLY A 92 -24.02 -11.73 5.00
N ARG A 93 -24.06 -12.97 4.51
CA ARG A 93 -22.92 -13.90 4.52
C ARG A 93 -21.77 -13.39 3.65
N PHE A 94 -20.54 -13.73 4.04
CA PHE A 94 -19.36 -13.53 3.21
C PHE A 94 -19.57 -14.12 1.81
N ASP A 95 -19.50 -13.28 0.77
CA ASP A 95 -19.56 -13.71 -0.63
C ASP A 95 -18.21 -13.45 -1.33
N PRO A 96 -17.35 -14.48 -1.42
CA PRO A 96 -16.16 -14.50 -2.25
C PRO A 96 -16.24 -13.79 -3.60
N ALA A 97 -17.34 -13.99 -4.33
CA ALA A 97 -17.49 -13.51 -5.70
C ALA A 97 -17.56 -11.97 -5.75
N ARG A 98 -18.06 -11.33 -4.68
CA ARG A 98 -18.10 -9.86 -4.60
C ARG A 98 -16.73 -9.24 -4.50
N LEU A 99 -15.79 -9.89 -3.83
CA LEU A 99 -14.39 -9.43 -3.74
C LEU A 99 -13.72 -9.48 -5.11
N VAL A 100 -13.90 -10.58 -5.83
CA VAL A 100 -13.37 -10.72 -7.20
C VAL A 100 -13.98 -9.68 -8.14
N ALA A 101 -15.31 -9.54 -8.13
CA ALA A 101 -15.99 -8.54 -8.96
C ALA A 101 -15.59 -7.10 -8.61
N GLN A 102 -15.27 -6.81 -7.35
CA GLN A 102 -14.74 -5.51 -6.95
C GLN A 102 -13.33 -5.29 -7.50
N ALA A 103 -12.47 -6.31 -7.47
CA ALA A 103 -11.12 -6.23 -8.03
C ALA A 103 -11.17 -5.98 -9.55
N GLU A 104 -12.06 -6.67 -10.27
CA GLU A 104 -12.30 -6.47 -11.70
C GLU A 104 -12.79 -5.05 -12.01
N ARG A 105 -13.76 -4.52 -11.23
CA ARG A 105 -14.23 -3.14 -11.37
C ARG A 105 -13.10 -2.13 -11.16
N ASN A 106 -12.30 -2.32 -10.12
CA ASN A 106 -11.16 -1.44 -9.82
C ASN A 106 -10.14 -1.47 -10.97
N ALA A 107 -9.83 -2.66 -11.50
CA ALA A 107 -8.91 -2.82 -12.62
C ALA A 107 -9.43 -2.21 -13.93
N ALA A 108 -10.76 -2.10 -14.09
CA ALA A 108 -11.38 -1.48 -15.26
C ALA A 108 -11.33 0.06 -15.23
N VAL A 109 -11.04 0.68 -14.08
CA VAL A 109 -10.92 2.14 -13.95
C VAL A 109 -9.47 2.56 -14.20
N PRO A 110 -9.16 3.28 -15.29
CA PRO A 110 -7.79 3.67 -15.61
C PRO A 110 -7.14 4.48 -14.48
N GLY A 111 -5.94 4.09 -14.08
CA GLY A 111 -5.18 4.79 -13.04
C GLY A 111 -5.77 4.66 -11.62
N TYR A 112 -6.76 3.79 -11.40
CA TYR A 112 -7.35 3.58 -10.07
C TYR A 112 -6.30 3.13 -9.07
N LEU A 113 -5.50 2.15 -9.45
CA LEU A 113 -4.55 1.49 -8.57
C LEU A 113 -3.47 2.47 -8.12
N GLU A 114 -2.87 3.18 -9.07
CA GLU A 114 -1.87 4.22 -8.84
C GLU A 114 -2.39 5.33 -7.93
N LEU A 115 -3.61 5.81 -8.20
CA LEU A 115 -4.22 6.87 -7.40
C LEU A 115 -4.51 6.40 -5.98
N PHE A 116 -5.18 5.26 -5.82
CA PHE A 116 -5.57 4.74 -4.51
C PHE A 116 -4.33 4.44 -3.64
N THR A 117 -3.35 3.70 -4.18
CA THR A 117 -2.12 3.37 -3.46
C THR A 117 -1.37 4.63 -3.04
N ARG A 118 -1.25 5.64 -3.92
CA ARG A 118 -0.61 6.92 -3.57
C ARG A 118 -1.34 7.69 -2.50
N LEU A 119 -2.67 7.76 -2.55
CA LEU A 119 -3.47 8.46 -1.54
C LEU A 119 -3.37 7.78 -0.18
N ALA A 120 -3.44 6.45 -0.15
CA ALA A 120 -3.24 5.66 1.07
C ALA A 120 -1.81 5.80 1.61
N GLY A 121 -0.78 5.84 0.75
CA GLY A 121 0.59 6.08 1.19
C GLY A 121 0.80 7.50 1.72
N ALA A 122 0.31 8.52 1.00
CA ALA A 122 0.43 9.93 1.38
C ALA A 122 -0.27 10.23 2.72
N GLY A 123 -1.42 9.60 2.95
CA GLY A 123 -2.20 9.72 4.18
C GLY A 123 -1.53 9.11 5.42
N THR A 124 -0.42 8.38 5.30
CA THR A 124 0.31 7.80 6.46
C THR A 124 0.99 8.85 7.34
N SER A 125 1.20 10.06 6.82
CA SER A 125 1.66 11.18 7.64
C SER A 125 0.49 11.73 8.47
N PRO A 126 0.61 11.82 9.82
CA PRO A 126 -0.47 12.34 10.66
C PRO A 126 -0.88 13.79 10.35
N ASN A 127 0.00 14.56 9.73
CA ASN A 127 -0.26 15.94 9.33
C ASN A 127 -0.88 16.05 7.92
N HIS A 128 -1.08 14.92 7.22
CA HIS A 128 -1.65 14.92 5.89
C HIS A 128 -3.19 15.10 5.98
N PRO A 129 -3.81 15.97 5.16
CA PRO A 129 -5.25 16.22 5.20
C PRO A 129 -6.11 14.96 5.02
N ALA A 130 -5.64 14.00 4.23
CA ALA A 130 -6.32 12.71 4.02
C ALA A 130 -6.14 11.70 5.18
N HIS A 131 -5.34 11.99 6.21
CA HIS A 131 -4.99 11.02 7.26
C HIS A 131 -6.23 10.47 7.98
N GLU A 132 -7.02 11.35 8.59
CA GLU A 132 -8.23 10.97 9.34
C GLU A 132 -9.25 10.24 8.47
N ARG A 133 -9.33 10.62 7.20
CA ARG A 133 -10.26 10.00 6.25
C ARG A 133 -9.87 8.56 5.94
N PHE A 134 -8.60 8.29 5.63
CA PHE A 134 -8.14 6.92 5.43
C PHE A 134 -8.17 6.10 6.73
N ALA A 135 -7.87 6.70 7.88
CA ALA A 135 -8.02 6.04 9.18
C ALA A 135 -9.47 5.61 9.44
N ALA A 136 -10.44 6.49 9.18
CA ALA A 136 -11.86 6.17 9.29
C ALA A 136 -12.29 5.09 8.28
N ARG A 137 -11.80 5.16 7.04
CA ARG A 137 -12.03 4.13 6.02
C ARG A 137 -11.54 2.76 6.48
N TYR A 138 -10.30 2.64 6.96
CA TYR A 138 -9.76 1.37 7.42
C TYR A 138 -10.55 0.80 8.59
N ARG A 139 -10.91 1.64 9.58
CA ARG A 139 -11.79 1.22 10.68
C ARG A 139 -13.13 0.68 10.14
N GLY A 140 -13.80 1.44 9.27
CA GLY A 140 -15.09 1.05 8.71
C GLY A 140 -15.05 -0.24 7.88
N ILE A 141 -14.03 -0.42 7.05
CA ILE A 141 -13.87 -1.66 6.27
C ILE A 141 -13.59 -2.83 7.21
N VAL A 142 -12.68 -2.69 8.17
CA VAL A 142 -12.39 -3.74 9.15
C VAL A 142 -13.64 -4.12 9.94
N ASP A 143 -14.45 -3.16 10.39
CA ASP A 143 -15.69 -3.41 11.12
C ASP A 143 -16.72 -4.19 10.27
N VAL A 144 -16.86 -3.85 8.99
CA VAL A 144 -17.74 -4.57 8.05
C VAL A 144 -17.28 -6.01 7.89
N PHE A 145 -16.00 -6.24 7.59
CA PHE A 145 -15.46 -7.59 7.42
C PHE A 145 -15.51 -8.40 8.73
N ALA A 146 -15.21 -7.79 9.87
CA ALA A 146 -15.28 -8.46 11.17
C ALA A 146 -16.72 -8.89 11.49
N THR A 147 -17.72 -8.05 11.17
CA THR A 147 -19.14 -8.41 11.31
C THR A 147 -19.52 -9.58 10.43
N VAL A 148 -19.01 -9.60 9.19
CA VAL A 148 -19.23 -10.70 8.25
C VAL A 148 -18.60 -12.01 8.73
N TYR A 149 -17.35 -11.98 9.22
CA TYR A 149 -16.68 -13.16 9.76
C TYR A 149 -17.33 -13.67 11.04
N ALA A 150 -17.77 -12.79 11.95
CA ALA A 150 -18.48 -13.16 13.17
C ALA A 150 -19.82 -13.87 12.92
N ARG A 151 -20.44 -13.63 11.75
CA ARG A 151 -21.73 -14.24 11.33
C ARG A 151 -21.57 -15.44 10.41
N SER A 152 -20.37 -15.67 9.90
CA SER A 152 -20.08 -16.79 8.99
C SER A 152 -19.57 -17.98 9.80
N ASP A 153 -19.61 -19.19 9.21
CA ASP A 153 -18.84 -20.34 9.70
C ASP A 153 -17.34 -20.13 9.42
N ALA A 154 -16.80 -18.97 9.81
CA ALA A 154 -15.39 -18.65 9.65
C ALA A 154 -14.55 -19.72 10.36
N PRO A 155 -13.33 -19.99 9.87
CA PRO A 155 -12.47 -21.04 10.44
C PRO A 155 -12.42 -20.95 11.96
N ALA A 156 -12.82 -22.03 12.64
CA ALA A 156 -13.00 -22.04 14.08
C ALA A 156 -11.71 -21.60 14.80
N GLY A 157 -11.80 -20.58 15.65
CA GLY A 157 -10.72 -20.12 16.53
C GLY A 157 -9.98 -18.84 16.10
N LEU A 158 -10.30 -18.25 14.94
CA LEU A 158 -9.76 -16.95 14.54
C LEU A 158 -10.64 -15.80 15.06
N GLU A 159 -10.02 -14.79 15.66
CA GLU A 159 -10.72 -13.58 16.12
C GLU A 159 -11.17 -12.75 14.89
N PRO A 160 -12.47 -12.36 14.77
CA PRO A 160 -13.00 -11.73 13.56
C PRO A 160 -12.31 -10.44 13.11
N VAL A 161 -11.87 -9.58 14.04
CA VAL A 161 -11.17 -8.32 13.73
C VAL A 161 -9.76 -8.60 13.20
N ALA A 162 -9.04 -9.53 13.81
CA ALA A 162 -7.74 -10.00 13.33
C ALA A 162 -7.86 -10.56 11.91
N GLU A 163 -8.89 -11.36 11.65
CA GLU A 163 -9.15 -11.89 10.31
C GLU A 163 -9.44 -10.77 9.30
N ALA A 164 -10.34 -9.85 9.63
CA ALA A 164 -10.63 -8.69 8.79
C ALA A 164 -9.36 -7.90 8.44
N ARG A 165 -8.48 -7.65 9.43
CA ARG A 165 -7.21 -6.94 9.22
C ARG A 165 -6.29 -7.68 8.25
N ARG A 166 -6.11 -9.00 8.40
CA ARG A 166 -5.29 -9.81 7.47
C ARG A 166 -5.82 -9.73 6.05
N GLN A 167 -7.13 -9.82 5.88
CA GLN A 167 -7.79 -9.89 4.59
C GLN A 167 -7.72 -8.56 3.84
N VAL A 168 -7.96 -7.44 4.55
CA VAL A 168 -7.76 -6.09 4.01
C VAL A 168 -6.28 -5.85 3.68
N ALA A 169 -5.36 -6.32 4.53
CA ALA A 169 -3.93 -6.15 4.30
C ALA A 169 -3.43 -6.90 3.07
N VAL A 170 -3.86 -8.15 2.85
CA VAL A 170 -3.51 -8.89 1.62
C VAL A 170 -4.02 -8.15 0.38
N TRP A 171 -5.22 -7.59 0.44
CA TRP A 171 -5.78 -6.80 -0.66
C TRP A 171 -4.91 -5.57 -0.99
N ASP A 172 -4.61 -4.72 0.00
CA ASP A 172 -3.79 -3.53 -0.21
C ASP A 172 -2.37 -3.88 -0.66
N GLY A 173 -1.82 -4.97 -0.12
CA GLY A 173 -0.52 -5.50 -0.51
C GLY A 173 -0.48 -5.97 -1.96
N PHE A 174 -1.48 -6.71 -2.44
CA PHE A 174 -1.57 -7.08 -3.85
C PHE A 174 -1.65 -5.84 -4.74
N GLN A 175 -2.40 -4.83 -4.31
CA GLN A 175 -2.48 -3.59 -5.05
C GLN A 175 -1.12 -2.90 -5.19
N LEU A 176 -0.39 -2.77 -4.08
CA LEU A 176 0.96 -2.20 -4.10
C LEU A 176 1.92 -3.04 -4.95
N LEU A 177 1.93 -4.36 -4.76
CA LEU A 177 2.83 -5.26 -5.48
C LEU A 177 2.57 -5.26 -6.98
N ALA A 178 1.33 -5.12 -7.44
CA ALA A 178 1.02 -5.09 -8.87
C ALA A 178 1.64 -3.87 -9.58
N LEU A 179 1.86 -2.76 -8.85
CA LEU A 179 2.51 -1.56 -9.38
C LEU A 179 4.04 -1.68 -9.47
N HIS A 180 4.65 -2.57 -8.70
CA HIS A 180 6.11 -2.77 -8.68
C HIS A 180 6.55 -4.12 -9.26
N ALA A 181 5.61 -5.02 -9.52
CA ALA A 181 5.84 -6.33 -10.13
C ALA A 181 4.72 -6.67 -11.14
N PRO A 182 4.44 -5.81 -12.15
CA PRO A 182 3.30 -5.97 -13.06
C PRO A 182 3.32 -7.27 -13.87
N GLY A 183 4.50 -7.86 -14.10
CA GLY A 183 4.64 -9.16 -14.77
C GLY A 183 4.39 -10.38 -13.88
N ARG A 184 4.30 -10.22 -12.56
CA ARG A 184 4.13 -11.31 -11.59
C ARG A 184 2.73 -11.37 -11.00
N LEU A 185 1.96 -10.29 -11.07
CA LEU A 185 0.69 -10.16 -10.36
C LEU A 185 -0.38 -9.49 -11.21
N ASP A 186 -1.48 -10.22 -11.42
CA ASP A 186 -2.77 -9.66 -11.83
C ASP A 186 -3.68 -9.61 -10.58
N VAL A 187 -4.14 -8.42 -10.19
CA VAL A 187 -4.86 -8.23 -8.92
C VAL A 187 -6.17 -9.02 -8.89
N PRO A 188 -7.07 -8.95 -9.90
CA PRO A 188 -8.30 -9.75 -9.89
C PRO A 188 -8.05 -11.25 -9.76
N ARG A 189 -7.09 -11.80 -10.52
CA ARG A 189 -6.75 -13.22 -10.47
C ARG A 189 -6.14 -13.62 -9.13
N ALA A 190 -5.29 -12.78 -8.53
CA ALA A 190 -4.72 -13.06 -7.22
C ALA A 190 -5.76 -13.00 -6.10
N ILE A 191 -6.71 -12.06 -6.17
CA ILE A 191 -7.85 -12.02 -5.25
C ILE A 191 -8.72 -13.26 -5.40
N ALA A 192 -9.08 -13.66 -6.62
CA ALA A 192 -9.84 -14.88 -6.85
C ALA A 192 -9.15 -16.11 -6.26
N ARG A 193 -7.83 -16.20 -6.45
CA ARG A 193 -7.03 -17.29 -5.89
C ARG A 193 -6.94 -17.23 -4.37
N HIS A 194 -6.77 -16.05 -3.79
CA HIS A 194 -6.68 -15.82 -2.34
C HIS A 194 -7.98 -16.18 -1.64
N VAL A 195 -9.09 -15.77 -2.21
CA VAL A 195 -10.42 -16.06 -1.68
C VAL A 195 -10.74 -17.56 -1.77
N ALA A 196 -10.32 -18.24 -2.83
CA ALA A 196 -10.46 -19.70 -2.96
C ALA A 196 -9.62 -20.49 -1.93
N SER A 197 -8.65 -19.84 -1.30
CA SER A 197 -7.74 -20.42 -0.31
C SER A 197 -8.00 -19.94 1.13
N LEU A 198 -9.20 -19.40 1.41
CA LEU A 198 -9.58 -19.03 2.77
C LEU A 198 -9.89 -20.24 3.64
N ASP A 199 -10.29 -21.36 3.03
CA ASP A 199 -10.56 -22.63 3.70
C ASP A 199 -9.30 -23.52 3.87
N GLY A 200 -8.13 -23.06 3.40
CA GLY A 200 -6.86 -23.78 3.46
C GLY A 200 -5.84 -23.28 2.43
N PRO A 201 -4.55 -23.64 2.56
CA PRO A 201 -3.50 -23.20 1.63
C PRO A 201 -3.82 -23.61 0.19
N ALA A 202 -3.37 -22.83 -0.78
CA ALA A 202 -3.62 -23.16 -2.18
C ALA A 202 -2.76 -24.38 -2.56
N PRO A 203 -3.37 -25.48 -3.03
CA PRO A 203 -2.60 -26.65 -3.43
C PRO A 203 -1.68 -26.32 -4.60
N ALA A 204 -0.57 -27.05 -4.72
CA ALA A 204 0.37 -26.82 -5.80
C ALA A 204 -0.31 -27.07 -7.16
N ALA A 205 -0.15 -26.13 -8.10
CA ALA A 205 -0.75 -26.26 -9.43
C ALA A 205 -0.09 -27.39 -10.27
N ALA A 206 1.16 -27.75 -9.97
CA ALA A 206 1.90 -28.87 -10.54
C ALA A 206 3.12 -29.21 -9.66
N PRO A 207 3.60 -30.48 -9.64
CA PRO A 207 4.85 -30.82 -8.96
C PRO A 207 6.01 -30.03 -9.59
N ARG A 208 6.72 -29.25 -8.77
CA ARG A 208 7.94 -28.55 -9.16
C ARG A 208 9.09 -29.03 -8.29
N LEU A 209 10.28 -29.08 -8.87
CA LEU A 209 11.49 -29.29 -8.07
C LEU A 209 11.69 -28.06 -7.18
N PRO A 210 12.00 -28.23 -5.88
CA PRO A 210 12.33 -27.12 -5.00
C PRO A 210 13.48 -26.31 -5.62
N ARG A 211 13.31 -24.99 -5.70
CA ARG A 211 14.40 -24.13 -6.14
C ARG A 211 15.50 -24.05 -5.08
N GLU A 212 16.72 -23.73 -5.51
CA GLU A 212 17.82 -23.46 -4.56
C GLU A 212 17.43 -22.32 -3.63
N LEU A 213 17.82 -22.43 -2.34
CA LEU A 213 17.52 -21.41 -1.35
C LEU A 213 18.16 -20.08 -1.78
N VAL A 214 17.30 -19.10 -2.05
CA VAL A 214 17.74 -17.74 -2.33
C VAL A 214 18.15 -17.13 -0.99
N PRO A 215 19.38 -16.60 -0.83
CA PRO A 215 19.83 -16.10 0.46
C PRO A 215 19.14 -14.77 0.78
N LEU A 216 18.83 -14.52 2.06
CA LEU A 216 18.12 -13.30 2.49
C LEU A 216 18.84 -12.01 2.06
N ARG A 217 20.18 -12.02 2.05
CA ARG A 217 21.00 -10.91 1.57
C ARG A 217 20.75 -10.51 0.11
N SER A 218 20.09 -11.35 -0.69
CA SER A 218 19.67 -11.02 -2.07
C SER A 218 18.65 -9.88 -2.15
N ILE A 219 17.99 -9.56 -1.03
CA ILE A 219 17.13 -8.37 -0.91
C ILE A 219 17.97 -7.08 -0.92
N LEU A 220 19.25 -7.15 -0.52
CA LEU A 220 20.12 -5.99 -0.44
C LEU A 220 20.63 -5.58 -1.83
N VAL A 221 20.67 -4.26 -2.06
CA VAL A 221 21.38 -3.69 -3.21
C VAL A 221 22.88 -3.63 -2.88
N PRO A 222 23.77 -4.21 -3.72
CA PRO A 222 25.21 -4.20 -3.46
C PRO A 222 25.80 -2.78 -3.41
N ASP A 223 26.59 -2.49 -2.38
CA ASP A 223 27.25 -1.19 -2.19
C ASP A 223 28.51 -1.09 -3.06
N ALA A 224 28.59 -0.14 -3.99
CA ALA A 224 29.67 -0.05 -4.99
C ALA A 224 30.94 0.72 -4.51
N GLY A 225 31.13 0.97 -3.20
CA GLY A 225 32.08 1.99 -2.69
C GLY A 225 33.28 1.54 -1.83
N TYR A 226 34.38 2.31 -1.89
CA TYR A 226 35.66 2.16 -1.15
C TYR A 226 35.55 2.47 0.38
N ALA A 227 36.33 1.77 1.21
CA ALA A 227 36.18 1.70 2.68
C ALA A 227 36.14 3.02 3.48
N PRO A 228 37.02 4.04 3.27
CA PRO A 228 36.97 5.29 4.04
C PRO A 228 35.75 6.15 3.71
N GLY A 229 35.26 6.06 2.46
CA GLY A 229 34.03 6.72 2.03
C GLY A 229 32.78 6.07 2.63
N ARG A 230 32.84 4.79 3.00
CA ARG A 230 31.70 4.04 3.55
C ARG A 230 31.30 4.52 4.94
N ALA A 231 32.25 4.82 5.84
CA ALA A 231 31.92 5.25 7.20
C ALA A 231 31.23 6.62 7.24
N GLN A 232 31.77 7.61 6.52
CA GLN A 232 31.13 8.93 6.40
C GLN A 232 29.77 8.83 5.69
N ARG A 233 29.68 8.01 4.63
CA ARG A 233 28.42 7.76 3.92
C ARG A 233 27.37 7.13 4.84
N ALA A 234 27.73 6.13 5.62
CA ALA A 234 26.83 5.48 6.59
C ALA A 234 26.34 6.46 7.66
N ARG A 235 27.23 7.34 8.17
CA ARG A 235 26.83 8.38 9.11
C ARG A 235 25.81 9.36 8.52
N ILE A 236 26.08 9.87 7.31
CA ILE A 236 25.13 10.73 6.59
C ILE A 236 23.77 10.03 6.41
N VAL A 237 23.77 8.74 6.07
CA VAL A 237 22.55 7.95 5.91
C VAL A 237 21.80 7.82 7.22
N ALA A 238 22.47 7.52 8.33
CA ALA A 238 21.85 7.44 9.65
C ALA A 238 21.23 8.78 10.09
N ASP A 239 21.95 9.89 9.90
CA ASP A 239 21.45 11.23 10.23
C ASP A 239 20.24 11.60 9.35
N ALA A 240 20.29 11.25 8.07
CA ALA A 240 19.17 11.46 7.13
C ALA A 240 17.96 10.59 7.47
N ALA A 241 18.16 9.33 7.83
CA ALA A 241 17.12 8.40 8.29
C ALA A 241 16.39 8.98 9.51
N ALA A 242 17.15 9.45 10.51
CA ALA A 242 16.60 10.09 11.70
C ALA A 242 15.82 11.37 11.36
N ARG A 243 16.32 12.21 10.43
CA ARG A 243 15.59 13.41 9.98
C ARG A 243 14.29 13.05 9.27
N PHE A 244 14.33 12.14 8.30
CA PHE A 244 13.13 11.73 7.55
C PHE A 244 12.08 11.08 8.46
N ALA A 245 12.50 10.27 9.43
CA ALA A 245 11.61 9.69 10.43
C ALA A 245 10.88 10.75 11.29
N ARG A 246 11.55 11.87 11.62
CA ARG A 246 10.96 12.94 12.45
C ARG A 246 10.10 13.93 11.66
N THR A 247 10.57 14.40 10.52
CA THR A 247 9.95 15.53 9.78
C THR A 247 9.29 15.12 8.47
N GLY A 248 9.35 13.83 8.13
CA GLY A 248 8.96 13.33 6.81
C GLY A 248 9.99 13.66 5.73
N TYR A 249 9.86 12.99 4.59
CA TYR A 249 10.73 13.21 3.43
C TYR A 249 10.58 14.62 2.88
N TYR A 250 9.37 15.04 2.48
CA TYR A 250 9.15 16.35 1.82
C TYR A 250 9.48 17.55 2.70
N GLY A 251 9.34 17.44 4.02
CA GLY A 251 9.66 18.50 4.99
C GLY A 251 11.16 18.73 5.20
N ALA A 252 12.03 17.79 4.83
CA ALA A 252 13.47 17.90 5.01
C ALA A 252 14.17 18.58 3.81
N SER A 253 15.07 19.52 4.05
CA SER A 253 15.92 20.12 3.01
C SER A 253 17.35 19.57 3.02
N LEU A 254 18.04 19.60 1.88
CA LEU A 254 19.47 19.24 1.79
C LEU A 254 20.37 20.09 2.68
N ARG A 255 19.95 21.33 2.98
CA ARG A 255 20.71 22.22 3.89
C ARG A 255 20.64 21.69 5.31
N GLU A 256 19.45 21.30 5.77
CA GLU A 256 19.28 20.77 7.12
C GLU A 256 19.87 19.37 7.27
N LEU A 257 19.74 18.52 6.24
CA LEU A 257 20.38 17.21 6.20
C LEU A 257 21.92 17.32 6.32
N ALA A 258 22.52 18.28 5.62
CA ALA A 258 23.95 18.54 5.71
C ALA A 258 24.35 19.06 7.10
N ALA A 259 23.52 19.94 7.69
CA ALA A 259 23.73 20.47 9.04
C ALA A 259 23.66 19.36 10.10
N ASP A 260 22.68 18.46 10.03
CA ASP A 260 22.57 17.30 10.94
C ASP A 260 23.81 16.40 10.87
N ALA A 261 24.30 16.15 9.65
CA ALA A 261 25.51 15.37 9.44
C ALA A 261 26.82 16.11 9.75
N GLY A 262 26.75 17.40 10.13
CA GLY A 262 27.92 18.22 10.45
C GLY A 262 28.83 18.50 9.25
N ILE A 263 28.30 18.49 8.02
CA ILE A 263 29.07 18.68 6.79
C ILE A 263 28.52 19.81 5.90
N PRO A 264 29.35 20.41 5.03
CA PRO A 264 28.86 21.32 4.00
C PRO A 264 27.87 20.63 3.04
N LYS A 265 26.87 21.38 2.55
CA LYS A 265 25.92 20.89 1.52
C LYS A 265 26.64 20.39 0.26
N SER A 266 27.75 21.01 -0.14
CA SER A 266 28.57 20.56 -1.26
C SER A 266 29.15 19.16 -1.02
N THR A 267 29.65 18.90 0.19
CA THR A 267 30.14 17.58 0.60
C THR A 267 29.02 16.54 0.62
N LEU A 268 27.83 16.91 1.12
CA LEU A 268 26.66 16.04 1.05
C LEU A 268 26.34 15.67 -0.40
N LEU A 269 26.31 16.65 -1.31
CA LEU A 269 26.03 16.45 -2.73
C LEU A 269 27.11 15.65 -3.47
N HIS A 270 28.36 15.71 -3.00
CA HIS A 270 29.44 14.87 -3.49
C HIS A 270 29.21 13.38 -3.16
N HIS A 271 28.69 13.08 -1.95
CA HIS A 271 28.33 11.70 -1.59
C HIS A 271 27.00 11.25 -2.22
N PHE A 272 26.03 12.14 -2.33
CA PHE A 272 24.69 11.85 -2.81
C PHE A 272 24.25 12.93 -3.80
N ARG A 273 24.21 12.59 -5.09
CA ARG A 273 23.94 13.54 -6.17
C ARG A 273 22.63 14.30 -6.01
N SER A 274 21.67 13.75 -5.27
CA SER A 274 20.39 14.38 -4.97
C SER A 274 19.82 13.90 -3.62
N LYS A 275 18.72 14.53 -3.18
CA LYS A 275 17.99 14.12 -1.97
C LYS A 275 17.34 12.74 -2.16
N GLU A 276 16.90 12.44 -3.37
CA GLU A 276 16.33 11.15 -3.78
C GLU A 276 17.40 10.04 -3.77
N ALA A 277 18.63 10.34 -4.18
CA ALA A 277 19.75 9.41 -4.07
C ALA A 277 20.10 9.11 -2.60
N LEU A 278 20.02 10.11 -1.72
CA LEU A 278 20.18 9.92 -0.28
C LEU A 278 19.02 9.12 0.32
N LEU A 279 17.79 9.39 -0.10
CA LEU A 279 16.61 8.63 0.31
C LEU A 279 16.74 7.16 -0.07
N THR A 280 17.17 6.85 -1.29
CA THR A 280 17.39 5.46 -1.74
C THR A 280 18.38 4.76 -0.84
N ALA A 281 19.48 5.43 -0.47
CA ALA A 281 20.47 4.86 0.46
C ALA A 281 19.93 4.68 1.90
N VAL A 282 19.01 5.54 2.35
CA VAL A 282 18.30 5.35 3.64
C VAL A 282 17.43 4.10 3.60
N LEU A 283 16.70 3.87 2.50
CA LEU A 283 15.88 2.67 2.32
C LEU A 283 16.76 1.40 2.22
N GLU A 284 17.89 1.47 1.51
CA GLU A 284 18.87 0.38 1.44
C GLU A 284 19.51 0.08 2.81
N SER A 285 19.78 1.10 3.63
CA SER A 285 20.27 0.91 5.00
C SER A 285 19.22 0.23 5.88
N ARG A 286 17.96 0.65 5.79
CA ARG A 286 16.85 -0.01 6.52
C ARG A 286 16.78 -1.50 6.18
N ASP A 287 16.92 -1.84 4.91
CA ASP A 287 16.88 -3.24 4.48
C ASP A 287 18.08 -4.03 4.98
N ARG A 288 19.26 -3.41 5.02
CA ARG A 288 20.45 -3.99 5.62
C ARG A 288 20.24 -4.30 7.09
N ASP A 289 19.69 -3.36 7.85
CA ASP A 289 19.39 -3.56 9.26
C ASP A 289 18.39 -4.72 9.46
N ILE A 290 17.36 -4.85 8.61
CA ILE A 290 16.41 -5.99 8.64
C ILE A 290 17.12 -7.32 8.39
N VAL A 291 18.02 -7.38 7.40
CA VAL A 291 18.78 -8.60 7.10
C VAL A 291 19.75 -8.95 8.23
N GLU A 292 20.39 -7.96 8.85
CA GLU A 292 21.27 -8.15 10.01
C GLU A 292 20.50 -8.66 11.23
N ASP A 293 19.32 -8.09 11.51
CA ASP A 293 18.43 -8.51 12.61
C ASP A 293 17.92 -9.96 12.44
N ALA A 294 17.73 -10.38 11.19
CA ALA A 294 17.28 -11.74 10.87
C ALA A 294 18.30 -12.82 11.23
N GLY A 295 19.56 -12.48 11.55
CA GLY A 295 20.57 -13.41 12.07
C GLY A 295 21.13 -14.42 11.05
N SER A 296 21.70 -15.53 11.55
CA SER A 296 22.45 -16.49 10.73
C SER A 296 21.63 -17.14 9.61
N GLU A 297 22.25 -17.28 8.43
CA GLU A 297 21.75 -18.01 7.25
C GLU A 297 21.70 -19.54 7.43
N THR A 298 22.16 -20.07 8.57
CA THR A 298 22.17 -21.51 8.88
C THR A 298 20.86 -22.01 9.52
N ALA A 299 19.80 -21.22 9.49
CA ALA A 299 18.50 -21.57 10.08
C ALA A 299 17.72 -22.54 9.18
N THR A 300 16.93 -23.44 9.77
CA THR A 300 15.87 -24.18 9.07
C THR A 300 14.80 -23.22 8.52
N ALA A 301 13.96 -23.68 7.58
CA ALA A 301 12.92 -22.81 7.03
C ALA A 301 11.92 -22.35 8.10
N ARG A 302 11.55 -23.22 9.04
CA ARG A 302 10.68 -22.88 10.17
C ARG A 302 11.31 -21.86 11.11
N GLU A 303 12.59 -22.00 11.43
CA GLU A 303 13.30 -21.01 12.26
C GLU A 303 13.36 -19.65 11.57
N ALA A 304 13.56 -19.61 10.25
CA ALA A 304 13.51 -18.36 9.49
C ALA A 304 12.12 -17.70 9.55
N PHE A 305 11.03 -18.46 9.38
CA PHE A 305 9.67 -17.95 9.56
C PHE A 305 9.39 -17.49 11.01
N ALA A 306 9.89 -18.21 12.01
CA ALA A 306 9.73 -17.85 13.43
C ALA A 306 10.41 -16.51 13.79
N ARG A 307 11.39 -16.04 13.01
CA ARG A 307 12.03 -14.72 13.21
C ARG A 307 11.19 -13.55 12.67
N ILE A 308 10.14 -13.79 11.89
CA ILE A 308 9.32 -12.71 11.30
C ILE A 308 8.64 -11.88 12.39
N ARG A 309 8.03 -12.52 13.38
CA ARG A 309 7.37 -11.81 14.50
C ARG A 309 8.33 -10.90 15.28
N PRO A 310 9.43 -11.39 15.87
CA PRO A 310 10.34 -10.52 16.62
C PRO A 310 10.99 -9.45 15.74
N SER A 311 11.23 -9.73 14.45
CA SER A 311 11.71 -8.72 13.50
C SER A 311 10.69 -7.59 13.27
N ALA A 312 9.42 -7.95 13.08
CA ALA A 312 8.33 -6.98 12.92
C ALA A 312 8.10 -6.15 14.19
N GLU A 313 8.12 -6.77 15.37
CA GLU A 313 8.02 -6.10 16.67
C GLU A 313 9.17 -5.10 16.89
N HIS A 314 10.41 -5.53 16.64
CA HIS A 314 11.58 -4.65 16.72
C HIS A 314 11.47 -3.45 15.76
N ALA A 315 11.04 -3.70 14.52
CA ALA A 315 10.84 -2.64 13.55
C ALA A 315 9.77 -1.62 13.98
N GLN A 316 8.67 -2.07 14.59
CA GLN A 316 7.63 -1.16 15.12
C GLN A 316 8.14 -0.31 16.29
N GLN A 317 8.87 -0.92 17.23
CA GLN A 317 9.35 -0.28 18.45
C GLN A 317 10.47 0.72 18.17
N GLU A 318 11.48 0.31 17.40
CA GLU A 318 12.71 1.08 17.22
C GLU A 318 12.73 1.91 15.94
N ARG A 319 11.94 1.50 14.92
CA ARG A 319 12.07 2.02 13.54
C ARG A 319 10.73 2.48 12.95
N GLY A 320 9.73 2.79 13.78
CA GLY A 320 8.40 3.18 13.33
C GLY A 320 8.37 4.36 12.32
N GLY A 321 9.24 5.36 12.50
CA GLY A 321 9.36 6.46 11.53
C GLY A 321 9.92 6.03 10.16
N LEU A 322 10.75 4.99 10.11
CA LEU A 322 11.25 4.40 8.87
C LEU A 322 10.21 3.50 8.20
N ILE A 323 9.32 2.86 8.95
CA ILE A 323 8.16 2.16 8.38
C ILE A 323 7.27 3.17 7.64
N ARG A 324 6.92 4.30 8.28
CA ARG A 324 6.12 5.36 7.63
C ARG A 324 6.78 5.91 6.37
N LEU A 325 8.09 6.18 6.44
CA LEU A 325 8.86 6.61 5.27
C LEU A 325 8.82 5.56 4.15
N TYR A 326 9.05 4.29 4.50
CA TYR A 326 9.03 3.18 3.56
C TYR A 326 7.68 3.04 2.86
N VAL A 327 6.58 2.99 3.62
CA VAL A 327 5.21 2.87 3.08
C VAL A 327 4.87 4.04 2.16
N LEU A 328 5.17 5.28 2.60
CA LEU A 328 5.00 6.47 1.77
C LEU A 328 5.77 6.36 0.45
N MET A 329 7.04 5.97 0.51
CA MET A 329 7.88 5.89 -0.68
C MET A 329 7.50 4.73 -1.59
N ALA A 330 7.05 3.59 -1.05
CA ALA A 330 6.55 2.48 -1.84
C ALA A 330 5.33 2.92 -2.67
N ALA A 331 4.44 3.72 -2.08
CA ALA A 331 3.27 4.26 -2.75
C ALA A 331 3.60 5.34 -3.81
N GLU A 332 4.49 6.28 -3.50
CA GLU A 332 4.89 7.37 -4.40
C GLU A 332 5.75 6.87 -5.57
N SER A 333 6.54 5.81 -5.37
CA SER A 333 7.47 5.28 -6.36
C SER A 333 6.83 4.35 -7.40
N THR A 334 5.53 4.43 -7.60
CA THR A 334 4.78 3.53 -8.51
C THR A 334 4.90 3.92 -9.98
N SER A 335 5.38 5.14 -10.28
CA SER A 335 5.76 5.54 -11.64
C SER A 335 7.20 5.11 -11.94
N ALA A 336 7.43 4.56 -13.14
CA ALA A 336 8.77 4.22 -13.63
C ALA A 336 9.73 5.42 -13.71
N GLU A 337 9.19 6.65 -13.78
CA GLU A 337 9.99 7.88 -13.77
C GLU A 337 10.48 8.26 -12.37
N HIS A 338 9.92 7.66 -11.31
CA HIS A 338 10.30 7.97 -9.94
C HIS A 338 11.70 7.42 -9.63
N PRO A 339 12.64 8.21 -9.07
CA PRO A 339 14.02 7.76 -8.85
C PRO A 339 14.19 6.53 -7.97
N ALA A 340 13.25 6.28 -7.05
CA ALA A 340 13.25 5.10 -6.19
C ALA A 340 12.46 3.90 -6.75
N HIS A 341 11.82 4.02 -7.93
CA HIS A 341 11.03 2.92 -8.53
C HIS A 341 11.87 1.65 -8.69
N ALA A 342 13.06 1.79 -9.28
CA ALA A 342 13.96 0.66 -9.51
C ALA A 342 14.44 -0.01 -8.21
N TYR A 343 14.48 0.72 -7.08
CA TYR A 343 14.76 0.13 -5.78
C TYR A 343 13.61 -0.77 -5.32
N PHE A 344 12.36 -0.29 -5.37
CA PHE A 344 11.19 -1.07 -4.96
C PHE A 344 10.92 -2.26 -5.88
N GLU A 345 11.05 -2.10 -7.20
CA GLU A 345 10.93 -3.20 -8.17
C GLU A 345 11.89 -4.35 -7.83
N ARG A 346 13.18 -4.04 -7.63
CA ARG A 346 14.19 -5.04 -7.25
C ARG A 346 13.90 -5.64 -5.88
N ARG A 347 13.58 -4.80 -4.89
CA ARG A 347 13.29 -5.23 -3.53
C ARG A 347 12.14 -6.24 -3.51
N PHE A 348 11.02 -5.92 -4.14
CA PHE A 348 9.86 -6.81 -4.17
C PHE A 348 10.14 -8.10 -4.95
N ALA A 349 10.83 -8.02 -6.09
CA ALA A 349 11.25 -9.21 -6.82
C ALA A 349 12.13 -10.12 -5.95
N SER A 350 13.16 -9.57 -5.29
CA SER A 350 14.04 -10.32 -4.39
C SER A 350 13.31 -10.86 -3.15
N SER A 351 12.35 -10.12 -2.58
CA SER A 351 11.56 -10.61 -1.45
C SER A 351 10.66 -11.79 -1.84
N LEU A 352 10.00 -11.72 -3.00
CA LEU A 352 9.21 -12.83 -3.53
C LEU A 352 10.09 -14.05 -3.85
N ASP A 353 11.29 -13.81 -4.40
CA ASP A 353 12.25 -14.87 -4.70
C ASP A 353 12.87 -15.49 -3.43
N PHE A 354 13.10 -14.69 -2.40
CA PHE A 354 13.50 -15.19 -1.09
C PHE A 354 12.40 -16.06 -0.47
N PHE A 355 11.21 -15.51 -0.25
CA PHE A 355 10.15 -16.22 0.46
C PHE A 355 9.64 -17.45 -0.29
N GLY A 356 9.54 -17.43 -1.63
CA GLY A 356 9.12 -18.62 -2.35
C GLY A 356 10.14 -19.76 -2.25
N SER A 357 11.44 -19.45 -2.11
CA SER A 357 12.46 -20.49 -1.90
C SER A 357 12.40 -21.05 -0.47
N LEU A 358 11.98 -20.20 0.48
CA LEU A 358 11.76 -20.61 1.87
C LEU A 358 10.49 -21.47 2.01
N PHE A 359 9.42 -21.15 1.28
CA PHE A 359 8.23 -21.96 1.19
C PHE A 359 8.49 -23.30 0.48
N ASP A 360 9.26 -23.33 -0.61
CA ASP A 360 9.70 -24.59 -1.24
C ASP A 360 10.46 -25.47 -0.24
N ARG A 361 11.34 -24.85 0.55
CA ARG A 361 12.14 -25.54 1.54
C ARG A 361 11.29 -26.14 2.66
N VAL A 362 10.39 -25.36 3.27
CA VAL A 362 9.53 -25.85 4.35
C VAL A 362 8.53 -26.89 3.84
N ALA A 363 8.01 -26.73 2.61
CA ALA A 363 7.13 -27.71 1.99
C ALA A 363 7.84 -29.06 1.80
N ALA A 364 9.10 -29.04 1.37
CA ALA A 364 9.91 -30.25 1.24
C ALA A 364 10.32 -30.85 2.60
N GLU A 365 10.64 -30.03 3.61
CA GLU A 365 11.02 -30.47 4.96
C GLU A 365 9.84 -31.14 5.69
N ASP A 366 8.63 -30.60 5.53
CA ASP A 366 7.44 -31.02 6.27
C ASP A 366 6.44 -31.85 5.44
N GLY A 367 6.70 -32.06 4.15
CA GLY A 367 5.82 -32.79 3.24
C GLY A 367 4.49 -32.08 2.96
N LEU A 368 4.50 -30.75 2.86
CA LEU A 368 3.31 -29.94 2.58
C LEU A 368 3.06 -29.80 1.08
N ASP A 369 1.79 -29.80 0.67
CA ASP A 369 1.37 -29.47 -0.70
C ASP A 369 1.00 -27.97 -0.78
N LEU A 370 1.98 -27.14 -1.08
CA LEU A 370 1.84 -25.68 -1.14
C LEU A 370 2.18 -25.15 -2.54
N ASP A 371 1.43 -24.16 -3.03
CA ASP A 371 1.95 -23.25 -4.05
C ASP A 371 2.85 -22.19 -3.41
N SER A 372 4.14 -22.50 -3.28
CA SER A 372 5.16 -21.65 -2.65
C SER A 372 5.23 -20.24 -3.24
N ASP A 373 5.03 -20.07 -4.55
CA ASP A 373 5.07 -18.76 -5.20
C ASP A 373 3.88 -17.91 -4.75
N PHE A 374 2.70 -18.52 -4.65
CA PHE A 374 1.51 -17.84 -4.18
C PHE A 374 1.55 -17.56 -2.68
N GLU A 375 2.09 -18.47 -1.87
CA GLU A 375 2.29 -18.23 -0.44
C GLU A 375 3.29 -17.10 -0.19
N ALA A 376 4.38 -17.03 -0.97
CA ALA A 376 5.31 -15.90 -0.93
C ALA A 376 4.62 -14.58 -1.31
N LEU A 377 3.83 -14.59 -2.37
CA LEU A 377 3.05 -13.43 -2.79
C LEU A 377 2.10 -12.96 -1.69
N ARG A 378 1.36 -13.87 -1.06
CA ARG A 378 0.42 -13.55 0.03
C ARG A 378 1.13 -13.03 1.27
N LEU A 379 2.24 -13.65 1.66
CA LEU A 379 3.01 -13.22 2.84
C LEU A 379 3.56 -11.81 2.64
N VAL A 380 4.17 -11.53 1.47
CA VAL A 380 4.69 -10.19 1.17
C VAL A 380 3.55 -9.19 1.10
N ALA A 381 2.44 -9.50 0.41
CA ALA A 381 1.27 -8.63 0.36
C ALA A 381 0.71 -8.33 1.75
N LEU A 382 0.51 -9.37 2.58
CA LEU A 382 0.06 -9.23 3.95
C LEU A 382 0.97 -8.30 4.74
N TRP A 383 2.29 -8.47 4.65
CA TRP A 383 3.25 -7.63 5.36
C TRP A 383 3.12 -6.16 4.95
N GLU A 384 3.12 -5.88 3.65
CA GLU A 384 3.02 -4.51 3.13
C GLU A 384 1.70 -3.83 3.53
N GLY A 385 0.58 -4.54 3.42
CA GLY A 385 -0.73 -4.02 3.82
C GLY A 385 -0.85 -3.82 5.33
N LEU A 386 -0.26 -4.68 6.15
CA LEU A 386 -0.24 -4.52 7.61
C LEU A 386 0.62 -3.31 8.02
N GLN A 387 1.75 -3.05 7.36
CA GLN A 387 2.54 -1.84 7.61
C GLN A 387 1.79 -0.57 7.22
N LEU A 388 1.02 -0.60 6.13
CA LEU A 388 0.14 0.49 5.74
C LEU A 388 -0.94 0.74 6.80
N GLN A 389 -1.65 -0.30 7.24
CA GLN A 389 -2.67 -0.17 8.29
C GLN A 389 -2.08 0.31 9.61
N TRP A 390 -0.90 -0.17 10.02
CA TRP A 390 -0.21 0.28 11.24
C TRP A 390 0.10 1.79 11.24
N CYS A 391 0.32 2.39 10.05
CA CYS A 391 0.51 3.82 9.96
C CYS A 391 -0.74 4.62 10.36
N TYR A 392 -1.93 4.03 10.24
CA TYR A 392 -3.23 4.60 10.63
C TYR A 392 -3.70 4.14 12.00
N ASP A 393 -3.32 2.93 12.42
CA ASP A 393 -3.59 2.38 13.75
C ASP A 393 -2.29 1.83 14.37
N PRO A 394 -1.53 2.67 15.10
CA PRO A 394 -0.27 2.24 15.72
C PRO A 394 -0.43 1.16 16.81
N ALA A 395 -1.65 0.86 17.26
CA ALA A 395 -1.92 -0.23 18.19
C ALA A 395 -1.99 -1.61 17.51
N LEU A 396 -1.95 -1.67 16.17
CA LEU A 396 -1.91 -2.90 15.40
C LEU A 396 -0.59 -3.67 15.64
N ASP A 397 -0.70 -4.90 16.13
CA ASP A 397 0.43 -5.83 16.21
C ASP A 397 0.63 -6.52 14.84
N VAL A 398 1.59 -6.01 14.06
CA VAL A 398 1.92 -6.55 12.73
C VAL A 398 2.55 -7.94 12.86
N GLY A 399 3.40 -8.15 13.88
CA GLY A 399 4.11 -9.41 14.09
C GLY A 399 3.17 -10.56 14.40
N ALA A 400 2.19 -10.34 15.28
CA ALA A 400 1.17 -11.33 15.62
C ALA A 400 0.30 -11.73 14.43
N LEU A 401 -0.08 -10.79 13.55
CA LEU A 401 -0.91 -11.10 12.38
C LEU A 401 -0.14 -11.83 11.27
N LEU A 402 1.16 -11.56 11.12
CA LEU A 402 2.05 -12.33 10.25
C LEU A 402 2.26 -13.75 10.79
N GLU A 403 2.52 -13.90 12.09
CA GLU A 403 2.63 -15.19 12.76
C GLU A 403 1.34 -16.01 12.62
N LEU A 404 0.18 -15.37 12.80
CA LEU A 404 -1.12 -16.01 12.62
C LEU A 404 -1.29 -16.57 11.20
N HIS A 405 -0.92 -15.80 10.17
CA HIS A 405 -0.97 -16.27 8.79
C HIS A 405 -0.05 -17.47 8.55
N LEU A 406 1.19 -17.42 9.06
CA LEU A 406 2.13 -18.52 8.94
C LEU A 406 1.67 -19.78 9.70
N GLY A 407 0.99 -19.61 10.84
CA GLY A 407 0.38 -20.70 11.59
C GLY A 407 -0.71 -21.42 10.79
N VAL A 408 -1.53 -20.68 10.03
CA VAL A 408 -2.54 -21.23 9.12
C VAL A 408 -1.91 -21.96 7.94
N VAL A 409 -0.85 -21.40 7.34
CA VAL A 409 -0.21 -21.98 6.14
C VAL A 409 0.66 -23.20 6.49
N LEU A 410 1.39 -23.15 7.60
CA LEU A 410 2.40 -24.16 7.96
C LEU A 410 1.93 -25.20 8.98
N GLY A 411 0.67 -25.13 9.44
CA GLY A 411 0.06 -26.14 10.32
C GLY A 411 0.74 -26.32 11.69
N ALA A 412 0.83 -25.24 12.49
CA ALA A 412 1.37 -25.35 13.85
C ALA A 412 0.54 -26.29 14.74
N PRO A 413 1.13 -27.07 15.69
CA PRO A 413 0.39 -27.92 16.60
C PRO A 413 -0.52 -27.06 17.50
N GLY A 414 -1.82 -27.10 17.21
CA GLY A 414 -2.84 -26.20 17.77
C GLY A 414 -3.79 -25.62 16.72
N ALA A 415 -3.33 -25.53 15.47
CA ALA A 415 -4.16 -25.32 14.28
C ALA A 415 -4.58 -26.69 13.69
N ALA A 416 -5.14 -27.56 14.54
CA ALA A 416 -5.65 -28.85 14.11
C ALA A 416 -6.63 -28.66 12.94
N GLY A 417 -6.44 -29.49 11.91
CA GLY A 417 -7.14 -29.41 10.64
C GLY A 417 -8.62 -29.07 10.76
N ILE A 418 -9.00 -28.11 9.92
CA ILE A 418 -10.35 -27.81 9.50
C ILE A 418 -10.99 -29.14 9.02
N LEU A 419 -11.86 -29.70 9.86
CA LEU A 419 -12.84 -30.76 9.60
C LEU A 419 -12.32 -32.03 8.89
N SER A 420 -11.75 -32.95 9.69
CA SER A 420 -12.07 -34.36 9.52
C SER A 420 -13.00 -34.78 10.66
N SER A 421 -14.31 -34.74 10.43
CA SER A 421 -15.31 -35.63 11.03
C SER A 421 -16.70 -35.35 10.46
N THR A 422 -17.14 -36.31 9.62
CA THR A 422 -18.52 -36.76 9.32
C THR A 422 -19.59 -35.78 8.87
#